data_AF-A0A961EP82-F1
#
_entry.id   AF-A0A961EP82-F1
#
_cell.length_a   1.000
_cell.length_b   1.000
_cell.length_c   1.000
_cell.angle_alpha   90.00
_cell.angle_beta   90.00
_cell.angle_gamma   90.00
#
_symmetry.space_group_name_H-M   'P 1'
#
loop_
_entity.id
_entity.type
_entity.pdbx_description
1 polymer ?
#
loop_
_entity_poly.entity_id
_entity_poly.type
_entity_poly.pdbx_seq_one_letter_code
_entity_poly.pdbx_strand_id
1 'polypeptide(L)'
;AWPSIGKAWFFFIAKNGQRQQWVFGQGCNSSSRPITVTYDTDDPSNGGGASNTLYKNSIQQVHNEWNQDPSLNLNLINDINTVSTDITYFEMTPSSVNSFLSNPTPGVIRVVWDSDASILTNLGVDKEAVLGVGLPLAIDSSRPNEICSGILILNGWLINTAGGNAQKFYRYTLMHEIGHVFGFAHSIAGDNGTGALVDASSDYVPVMHPFVPDPLSLTKTLTDDEKAGLITVYGQ
;
A
#
# COMPACT_ATOMS: atom_id res chain seq x y z
N ALA A 1 -16.40 -12.03 29.44
CA ALA A 1 -15.24 -11.10 29.50
C ALA A 1 -14.89 -10.76 28.06
N TRP A 2 -14.91 -9.48 27.71
CA TRP A 2 -14.47 -9.02 26.39
C TRP A 2 -12.93 -9.12 26.32
N PRO A 3 -12.32 -9.44 25.17
CA PRO A 3 -10.87 -9.49 25.06
C PRO A 3 -10.29 -8.10 25.36
N SER A 4 -9.25 -8.01 26.19
CA SER A 4 -8.58 -6.76 26.55
C SER A 4 -7.72 -6.17 25.43
N ILE A 5 -7.68 -6.81 24.25
CA ILE A 5 -6.96 -6.38 23.05
C ILE A 5 -7.82 -6.82 21.86
N GLY A 6 -8.65 -5.90 21.34
CA GLY A 6 -9.39 -6.12 20.10
C GLY A 6 -8.45 -5.92 18.91
N LYS A 7 -7.92 -7.00 18.34
CA LYS A 7 -7.30 -6.98 17.01
C LYS A 7 -8.41 -7.10 15.99
N ALA A 8 -8.48 -6.19 15.03
CA ALA A 8 -9.62 -6.11 14.14
C ALA A 8 -9.17 -5.65 12.75
N TRP A 9 -8.28 -6.43 12.17
CA TRP A 9 -7.91 -6.36 10.77
C TRP A 9 -8.91 -7.18 9.92
N PHE A 10 -9.18 -6.68 8.72
CA PHE A 10 -10.01 -7.34 7.73
C PHE A 10 -9.18 -7.65 6.48
N PHE A 11 -9.67 -8.57 5.67
CA PHE A 11 -9.10 -8.88 4.36
C PHE A 11 -10.20 -8.80 3.31
N PHE A 12 -9.82 -8.48 2.08
CA PHE A 12 -10.78 -8.54 0.98
C PHE A 12 -11.25 -9.99 0.78
N ILE A 13 -12.56 -10.16 0.55
CA ILE A 13 -13.17 -11.45 0.26
C ILE A 13 -13.45 -11.51 -1.23
N ALA A 14 -12.91 -12.52 -1.91
CA ALA A 14 -13.18 -12.77 -3.31
C ALA A 14 -14.59 -13.29 -3.54
N LYS A 15 -15.02 -13.28 -4.81
CA LYS A 15 -16.36 -13.75 -5.22
C LYS A 15 -16.65 -15.20 -4.82
N ASN A 16 -15.62 -16.03 -4.67
CA ASN A 16 -15.74 -17.42 -4.21
C ASN A 16 -15.85 -17.56 -2.68
N GLY A 17 -15.96 -16.46 -1.93
CA GLY A 17 -16.05 -16.44 -0.47
C GLY A 17 -14.71 -16.66 0.24
N GLN A 18 -13.62 -16.82 -0.49
CA GLN A 18 -12.28 -16.99 0.08
C GLN A 18 -11.59 -15.64 0.23
N ARG A 19 -10.65 -15.56 1.17
CA ARG A 19 -9.77 -14.42 1.34
C ARG A 19 -8.96 -14.15 0.07
N GLN A 20 -8.88 -12.89 -0.33
CA GLN A 20 -7.89 -12.42 -1.30
C GLN A 20 -6.51 -12.32 -0.65
N GLN A 21 -5.54 -12.96 -1.27
CA GLN A 21 -4.15 -12.93 -0.82
C GLN A 21 -3.20 -13.09 -2.01
N TRP A 22 -1.99 -12.56 -1.90
CA TRP A 22 -0.94 -12.93 -2.83
C TRP A 22 -0.57 -14.40 -2.67
N VAL A 23 -0.54 -15.14 -3.77
CA VAL A 23 -0.04 -16.51 -3.78
C VAL A 23 1.36 -16.56 -4.35
N PHE A 24 2.25 -17.27 -3.66
CA PHE A 24 3.64 -17.42 -4.05
C PHE A 24 3.87 -18.82 -4.63
N GLY A 25 4.41 -18.88 -5.85
CA GLY A 25 4.85 -20.14 -6.45
C GLY A 25 3.74 -21.07 -6.98
N GLN A 26 2.46 -20.81 -6.73
CA GLN A 26 1.34 -21.51 -7.37
C GLN A 26 0.40 -20.56 -8.09
N GLY A 27 0.39 -20.75 -9.42
CA GLY A 27 -0.16 -19.96 -10.52
C GLY A 27 -0.05 -18.43 -10.47
N CYS A 28 -0.44 -17.79 -11.58
CA CYS A 28 0.05 -16.48 -11.99
C CYS A 28 1.58 -16.50 -12.11
N ASN A 29 2.08 -17.35 -13.02
CA ASN A 29 3.50 -17.68 -13.20
C ASN A 29 4.25 -16.52 -13.91
N SER A 30 5.56 -16.35 -13.73
CA SER A 30 6.55 -17.39 -13.38
C SER A 30 7.65 -16.99 -12.39
N SER A 31 7.76 -17.79 -11.33
CA SER A 31 8.91 -17.93 -10.42
C SER A 31 8.91 -17.02 -9.19
N SER A 32 8.08 -17.43 -8.23
CA SER A 32 8.43 -17.62 -6.81
C SER A 32 9.25 -16.53 -6.14
N ARG A 33 8.55 -15.43 -5.85
CA ARG A 33 9.04 -14.35 -5.03
C ARG A 33 10.32 -13.68 -5.56
N PRO A 34 10.57 -12.48 -5.05
CA PRO A 34 9.57 -11.56 -4.47
C PRO A 34 8.84 -10.67 -5.50
N ILE A 35 7.78 -9.97 -5.05
CA ILE A 35 6.97 -9.07 -5.88
C ILE A 35 7.81 -7.88 -6.35
N THR A 36 7.75 -7.55 -7.64
CA THR A 36 8.41 -6.36 -8.19
C THR A 36 7.47 -5.16 -8.03
N VAL A 37 7.90 -4.16 -7.26
CA VAL A 37 7.19 -2.88 -7.15
C VAL A 37 7.84 -1.88 -8.10
N THR A 38 7.10 -1.41 -9.10
CA THR A 38 7.56 -0.38 -10.04
C THR A 38 6.94 0.96 -9.64
N TYR A 39 7.78 1.99 -9.52
CA TYR A 39 7.32 3.33 -9.16
C TYR A 39 7.25 4.23 -10.39
N ASP A 40 6.04 4.47 -10.85
CA ASP A 40 5.69 5.34 -11.95
C ASP A 40 5.38 6.74 -11.37
N THR A 41 6.18 7.76 -11.69
CA THR A 41 5.97 9.13 -11.15
C THR A 41 5.95 10.15 -12.27
N ASP A 42 5.03 11.09 -12.15
CA ASP A 42 4.98 12.37 -12.85
C ASP A 42 5.67 13.50 -12.03
N ASP A 43 6.35 13.19 -10.91
CA ASP A 43 7.04 14.20 -10.11
C ASP A 43 8.44 14.55 -10.65
N PRO A 44 8.67 15.76 -11.20
CA PRO A 44 10.00 16.21 -11.60
C PRO A 44 10.99 16.36 -10.42
N SER A 45 10.53 16.35 -9.17
CA SER A 45 11.39 16.38 -7.96
C SER A 45 12.12 15.04 -7.68
N ASN A 46 11.71 13.95 -8.36
CA ASN A 46 12.36 12.64 -8.33
C ASN A 46 13.49 12.50 -9.38
N GLY A 47 13.67 13.50 -10.26
CA GLY A 47 14.67 13.49 -11.34
C GLY A 47 16.10 13.88 -10.93
N GLY A 48 16.31 14.48 -9.75
CA GLY A 48 17.65 14.82 -9.24
C GLY A 48 17.66 15.81 -8.06
N GLY A 49 18.49 15.55 -7.04
CA GLY A 49 18.66 16.43 -5.86
C GLY A 49 18.37 15.77 -4.50
N ALA A 50 18.47 16.54 -3.40
CA ALA A 50 18.28 16.04 -2.03
C ALA A 50 16.83 15.61 -1.69
N SER A 51 15.82 16.11 -2.41
CA SER A 51 14.43 15.65 -2.31
C SER A 51 14.28 14.18 -2.73
N ASN A 52 15.03 13.77 -3.76
CA ASN A 52 15.07 12.41 -4.28
C ASN A 52 15.52 11.40 -3.20
N THR A 53 16.52 11.76 -2.37
CA THR A 53 16.99 10.90 -1.28
C THR A 53 15.93 10.67 -0.21
N LEU A 54 15.11 11.67 0.11
CA LEU A 54 14.08 11.57 1.15
C LEU A 54 12.89 10.68 0.73
N TYR A 55 12.44 10.77 -0.52
CA TYR A 55 11.41 9.89 -1.06
C TYR A 55 11.90 8.44 -1.22
N LYS A 56 13.13 8.26 -1.72
CA LYS A 56 13.79 6.94 -1.76
C LYS A 56 13.90 6.29 -0.40
N ASN A 57 14.29 7.06 0.63
CA ASN A 57 14.34 6.56 2.00
C ASN A 57 12.95 6.16 2.51
N SER A 58 11.90 6.90 2.14
CA SER A 58 10.52 6.58 2.53
C SER A 58 10.04 5.28 1.87
N ILE A 59 10.32 5.10 0.57
CA ILE A 59 10.07 3.85 -0.16
C ILE A 59 10.76 2.67 0.51
N GLN A 60 12.07 2.79 0.76
CA GLN A 60 12.85 1.74 1.40
C GLN A 60 12.31 1.41 2.79
N GLN A 61 11.98 2.42 3.59
CA GLN A 61 11.38 2.19 4.91
C GLN A 61 10.05 1.44 4.80
N VAL A 62 9.14 1.83 3.90
CA VAL A 62 7.86 1.13 3.72
C VAL A 62 8.07 -0.33 3.30
N HIS A 63 8.98 -0.58 2.36
CA HIS A 63 9.32 -1.95 1.96
C HIS A 63 9.87 -2.76 3.13
N ASN A 64 10.81 -2.17 3.89
CA ASN A 64 11.37 -2.81 5.07
C ASN A 64 10.28 -3.13 6.10
N GLU A 65 9.37 -2.21 6.38
CA GLU A 65 8.26 -2.42 7.33
C GLU A 65 7.36 -3.60 6.94
N TRP A 66 6.97 -3.70 5.65
CA TRP A 66 6.16 -4.81 5.17
C TRP A 66 6.92 -6.14 5.03
N ASN A 67 8.25 -6.09 4.97
CA ASN A 67 9.13 -7.26 5.03
C ASN A 67 9.57 -7.62 6.46
N GLN A 68 9.27 -6.80 7.48
CA GLN A 68 9.72 -6.97 8.85
C GLN A 68 8.86 -7.98 9.64
N ASP A 69 9.03 -9.27 9.35
CA ASP A 69 8.92 -10.29 10.38
C ASP A 69 9.96 -11.41 10.19
N PRO A 70 11.13 -11.29 10.88
CA PRO A 70 12.18 -12.30 10.85
C PRO A 70 11.74 -13.67 11.38
N SER A 71 10.68 -13.73 12.19
CA SER A 71 10.16 -14.99 12.75
C SER A 71 9.27 -15.76 11.75
N LEU A 72 8.78 -15.09 10.71
CA LEU A 72 7.89 -15.68 9.71
C LEU A 72 8.57 -16.02 8.37
N ASN A 73 9.87 -15.68 8.20
CA ASN A 73 10.58 -15.80 6.91
C ASN A 73 9.78 -15.17 5.74
N LEU A 74 9.04 -14.09 6.00
CA LEU A 74 8.21 -13.43 5.02
C LEU A 74 9.00 -12.32 4.30
N ASN A 75 9.44 -12.62 3.08
CA ASN A 75 9.96 -11.64 2.16
C ASN A 75 8.90 -11.39 1.06
N LEU A 76 7.96 -10.49 1.33
CA LEU A 76 6.82 -10.22 0.45
C LEU A 76 7.27 -9.45 -0.79
N ILE A 77 8.08 -8.40 -0.56
CA ILE A 77 8.57 -7.49 -1.58
C ILE A 77 10.04 -7.79 -1.85
N ASN A 78 10.46 -7.75 -3.11
CA ASN A 78 11.88 -7.94 -3.43
C ASN A 78 12.63 -6.78 -2.83
N ASP A 79 13.55 -7.09 -1.92
CA ASP A 79 14.49 -6.12 -1.37
C ASP A 79 15.02 -5.31 -2.55
N ILE A 80 14.69 -4.02 -2.59
CA ILE A 80 15.51 -3.05 -3.28
C ILE A 80 16.77 -2.93 -2.41
N ASN A 81 17.58 -3.99 -2.42
CA ASN A 81 18.96 -3.94 -1.97
C ASN A 81 19.70 -3.14 -3.03
N THR A 82 19.57 -1.83 -2.97
CA THR A 82 20.60 -0.82 -3.19
C THR A 82 19.97 0.54 -3.37
N VAL A 83 20.55 1.51 -2.69
CA VAL A 83 20.26 2.94 -2.73
C VAL A 83 20.56 3.57 -4.12
N SER A 84 20.55 2.83 -5.25
CA SER A 84 21.11 3.38 -6.49
C SER A 84 20.57 2.98 -7.87
N THR A 85 19.83 1.89 -8.11
CA THR A 85 19.50 1.55 -9.52
C THR A 85 18.13 0.88 -9.67
N ASP A 86 17.32 1.43 -10.58
CA ASP A 86 16.13 0.84 -11.21
C ASP A 86 14.76 1.11 -10.58
N ILE A 87 14.57 2.26 -9.91
CA ILE A 87 13.25 2.89 -9.98
C ILE A 87 13.09 3.41 -11.42
N THR A 88 12.37 2.64 -12.24
CA THR A 88 12.03 3.09 -13.59
C THR A 88 10.80 3.97 -13.49
N TYR A 89 11.03 5.28 -13.64
CA TYR A 89 9.96 6.26 -13.64
C TYR A 89 9.29 6.30 -15.01
N PHE A 90 8.00 5.95 -15.04
CA PHE A 90 7.14 6.13 -16.19
C PHE A 90 6.16 7.26 -15.91
N GLU A 91 5.95 8.13 -16.88
CA GLU A 91 4.84 9.08 -16.85
C GLU A 91 3.54 8.29 -16.99
N MET A 92 2.67 8.39 -15.99
CA MET A 92 1.35 7.74 -16.01
C MET A 92 0.30 8.78 -16.34
N THR A 93 -0.43 8.53 -17.42
CA THR A 93 -1.62 9.29 -17.83
C THR A 93 -2.86 8.44 -17.54
N PRO A 94 -4.06 9.03 -17.55
CA PRO A 94 -5.30 8.24 -17.49
C PRO A 94 -5.33 7.08 -18.51
N SER A 95 -4.81 7.29 -19.73
CA SER A 95 -4.74 6.27 -20.77
C SER A 95 -3.80 5.12 -20.45
N SER A 96 -2.63 5.38 -19.84
CA SER A 96 -1.68 4.33 -19.47
C SER A 96 -2.16 3.53 -18.25
N VAL A 97 -2.80 4.18 -17.28
CA VAL A 97 -3.43 3.52 -16.13
C VAL A 97 -4.56 2.60 -16.60
N ASN A 98 -5.45 3.09 -17.46
CA ASN A 98 -6.54 2.27 -18.02
C ASN A 98 -6.00 1.08 -18.83
N SER A 99 -4.91 1.29 -19.57
CA SER A 99 -4.24 0.23 -20.33
C SER A 99 -3.65 -0.84 -19.39
N PHE A 100 -3.03 -0.44 -18.28
CA PHE A 100 -2.54 -1.38 -17.26
C PHE A 100 -3.69 -2.13 -16.58
N LEU A 101 -4.75 -1.43 -16.15
CA LEU A 101 -5.92 -2.05 -15.52
C LEU A 101 -6.62 -3.06 -16.45
N SER A 102 -6.58 -2.82 -17.77
CA SER A 102 -7.15 -3.75 -18.76
C SER A 102 -6.30 -5.00 -18.99
N ASN A 103 -4.99 -4.92 -18.74
CA ASN A 103 -4.07 -6.06 -18.90
C ASN A 103 -2.92 -5.99 -17.87
N PRO A 104 -3.18 -6.26 -16.59
CA PRO A 104 -2.18 -6.10 -15.54
C PRO A 104 -1.06 -7.12 -15.68
N THR A 105 0.17 -6.70 -15.41
CA THR A 105 1.34 -7.59 -15.51
C THR A 105 1.45 -8.45 -14.25
N PRO A 106 1.46 -9.80 -14.38
CA PRO A 106 1.63 -10.68 -13.23
C PRO A 106 2.95 -10.41 -12.47
N GLY A 107 2.91 -10.46 -11.14
CA GLY A 107 4.07 -10.24 -10.27
C GLY A 107 4.50 -8.78 -10.11
N VAL A 108 3.76 -7.83 -10.71
CA VAL A 108 4.08 -6.40 -10.66
C VAL A 108 3.05 -5.65 -9.84
N ILE A 109 3.52 -4.78 -8.94
CA ILE A 109 2.74 -3.71 -8.32
C ILE A 109 3.20 -2.40 -8.94
N ARG A 110 2.27 -1.63 -9.52
CA ARG A 110 2.55 -0.27 -10.00
C ARG A 110 2.19 0.75 -8.94
N VAL A 111 3.11 1.65 -8.62
CA VAL A 111 2.88 2.84 -7.79
C VAL A 111 2.76 4.04 -8.72
N VAL A 112 1.69 4.80 -8.63
CA VAL A 112 1.43 5.97 -9.46
C VAL A 112 1.39 7.20 -8.58
N TRP A 113 2.20 8.21 -8.87
CA TRP A 113 1.97 9.56 -8.36
C TRP A 113 1.00 10.27 -9.33
N ASP A 114 -0.10 10.80 -8.81
CA ASP A 114 -1.10 11.55 -9.57
C ASP A 114 -1.01 13.03 -9.16
N SER A 115 -0.05 13.75 -9.75
CA SER A 115 0.34 15.09 -9.30
C SER A 115 -0.78 16.14 -9.46
N ASP A 116 -1.71 15.92 -10.38
CA ASP A 116 -2.82 16.82 -10.71
C ASP A 116 -4.21 16.24 -10.42
N ALA A 117 -4.26 15.02 -9.87
CA ALA A 117 -5.46 14.23 -9.60
C ALA A 117 -6.27 13.82 -10.85
N SER A 118 -5.69 13.90 -12.05
CA SER A 118 -6.38 13.56 -13.30
C SER A 118 -6.67 12.07 -13.42
N ILE A 119 -5.82 11.21 -12.86
CA ILE A 119 -5.99 9.75 -12.91
C ILE A 119 -7.13 9.34 -11.97
N LEU A 120 -7.15 9.83 -10.72
CA LEU A 120 -8.22 9.57 -9.76
C LEU A 120 -9.56 10.09 -10.28
N THR A 121 -9.59 11.31 -10.82
CA THR A 121 -10.79 11.88 -11.42
C THR A 121 -11.28 11.03 -12.60
N ASN A 122 -10.37 10.52 -13.45
CA ASN A 122 -10.72 9.65 -14.56
C ASN A 122 -11.34 8.32 -14.10
N LEU A 123 -10.90 7.79 -12.95
CA LEU A 123 -11.46 6.60 -12.32
C LEU A 123 -12.77 6.88 -11.55
N GLY A 124 -13.27 8.11 -11.56
CA GLY A 124 -14.50 8.51 -10.87
C GLY A 124 -14.33 8.67 -9.35
N VAL A 125 -13.08 8.77 -8.88
CA VAL A 125 -12.77 9.02 -7.47
C VAL A 125 -12.75 10.53 -7.22
N ASP A 126 -13.41 10.97 -6.15
CA ASP A 126 -13.32 12.37 -5.72
C ASP A 126 -11.92 12.66 -5.18
N LYS A 127 -11.19 13.53 -5.89
CA LYS A 127 -9.83 13.93 -5.54
C LYS A 127 -9.70 14.68 -4.21
N GLU A 128 -10.80 15.18 -3.65
CA GLU A 128 -10.78 15.84 -2.34
C GLU A 128 -11.02 14.85 -1.18
N ALA A 129 -11.48 13.63 -1.49
CA ALA A 129 -11.93 12.67 -0.49
C ALA A 129 -10.85 11.67 -0.05
N VAL A 130 -9.82 11.41 -0.87
CA VAL A 130 -8.83 10.35 -0.60
C VAL A 130 -7.40 10.80 -0.88
N LEU A 131 -6.46 10.31 -0.07
CA LEU A 131 -5.03 10.54 -0.28
C LEU A 131 -4.39 9.53 -1.23
N GLY A 132 -5.03 8.38 -1.43
CA GLY A 132 -4.58 7.35 -2.35
C GLY A 132 -5.62 6.25 -2.51
N VAL A 133 -5.33 5.33 -3.42
CA VAL A 133 -6.13 4.11 -3.66
C VAL A 133 -5.20 2.96 -4.02
N GLY A 134 -5.21 1.90 -3.24
CA GLY A 134 -4.53 0.63 -3.49
C GLY A 134 -5.52 -0.44 -3.95
N LEU A 135 -5.23 -1.07 -5.09
CA LEU A 135 -6.07 -2.08 -5.73
C LEU A 135 -5.31 -3.39 -5.87
N PRO A 136 -5.71 -4.45 -5.13
CA PRO A 136 -5.25 -5.80 -5.41
C PRO A 136 -5.95 -6.34 -6.67
N LEU A 137 -5.19 -6.91 -7.61
CA LEU A 137 -5.70 -7.39 -8.89
C LEU A 137 -5.61 -8.92 -8.96
N ALA A 138 -6.77 -9.58 -8.85
CA ALA A 138 -6.95 -10.99 -9.16
C ALA A 138 -7.27 -11.15 -10.66
N ILE A 139 -6.22 -11.36 -11.45
CA ILE A 139 -6.32 -11.40 -12.93
C ILE A 139 -6.72 -12.79 -13.46
N ASP A 140 -6.61 -13.84 -12.64
CA ASP A 140 -7.01 -15.18 -13.00
C ASP A 140 -8.44 -15.47 -12.53
N SER A 141 -9.38 -15.47 -13.48
CA SER A 141 -10.80 -15.74 -13.19
C SER A 141 -11.06 -17.14 -12.59
N SER A 142 -10.16 -18.11 -12.80
CA SER A 142 -10.27 -19.44 -12.21
C SER A 142 -9.84 -19.46 -10.73
N ARG A 143 -9.10 -18.44 -10.30
CA ARG A 143 -8.55 -18.29 -8.94
C ARG A 143 -8.79 -16.86 -8.43
N PRO A 144 -10.07 -16.46 -8.25
CA PRO A 144 -10.45 -15.07 -7.97
C PRO A 144 -10.01 -14.56 -6.59
N ASN A 145 -9.55 -15.47 -5.73
CA ASN A 145 -8.98 -15.19 -4.41
C ASN A 145 -7.46 -14.95 -4.43
N GLU A 146 -6.84 -15.04 -5.59
CA GLU A 146 -5.39 -14.94 -5.72
C GLU A 146 -5.03 -13.61 -6.35
N ILE A 147 -4.32 -12.78 -5.59
CA ILE A 147 -3.79 -11.51 -6.07
C ILE A 147 -2.53 -11.83 -6.87
N CYS A 148 -2.49 -11.33 -8.10
CA CYS A 148 -1.44 -11.62 -9.06
C CYS A 148 -0.75 -10.37 -9.59
N SER A 149 -1.37 -9.20 -9.41
CA SER A 149 -0.83 -7.89 -9.78
C SER A 149 -1.44 -6.85 -8.82
N GLY A 150 -0.94 -5.62 -8.87
CA GLY A 150 -1.49 -4.53 -8.09
C GLY A 150 -1.22 -3.19 -8.71
N ILE A 151 -2.04 -2.21 -8.33
CA ILE A 151 -1.75 -0.80 -8.57
C ILE A 151 -2.08 -0.02 -7.32
N LEU A 152 -1.27 0.98 -7.01
CA LEU A 152 -1.58 1.98 -6.00
C LEU A 152 -1.39 3.36 -6.61
N ILE A 153 -2.37 4.24 -6.42
CA ILE A 153 -2.40 5.59 -6.97
C ILE A 153 -2.39 6.55 -5.78
N LEU A 154 -1.35 7.36 -5.69
CA LEU A 154 -1.16 8.36 -4.65
C LEU A 154 -1.65 9.71 -5.18
N ASN A 155 -2.57 10.35 -4.46
CA ASN A 155 -3.13 11.65 -4.80
C ASN A 155 -2.08 12.75 -4.53
N GLY A 156 -1.18 12.94 -5.48
CA GLY A 156 -0.08 13.89 -5.36
C GLY A 156 -0.56 15.32 -5.22
N TRP A 157 -1.66 15.65 -5.90
CA TRP A 157 -2.32 16.94 -5.76
C TRP A 157 -2.70 17.23 -4.30
N LEU A 158 -3.47 16.34 -3.66
CA LEU A 158 -3.94 16.54 -2.28
C LEU A 158 -2.78 16.47 -1.28
N ILE A 159 -1.85 15.52 -1.44
CA ILE A 159 -0.68 15.39 -0.56
C ILE A 159 0.17 16.66 -0.58
N ASN A 160 0.34 17.28 -1.76
CA ASN A 160 1.10 18.54 -1.89
C ASN A 160 0.39 19.73 -1.21
N THR A 161 -0.94 19.72 -1.09
CA THR A 161 -1.67 20.77 -0.34
C THR A 161 -1.32 20.77 1.16
N ALA A 162 -0.79 19.67 1.70
CA ALA A 162 -0.36 19.57 3.10
C ALA A 162 0.96 20.34 3.39
N GLY A 163 1.59 20.95 2.38
CA GLY A 163 2.76 21.81 2.53
C GLY A 163 3.92 21.10 3.21
N GLY A 164 4.40 21.65 4.34
CA GLY A 164 5.52 21.09 5.09
C GLY A 164 5.33 19.65 5.62
N ASN A 165 4.09 19.12 5.59
CA ASN A 165 3.78 17.74 5.97
C ASN A 165 3.67 16.78 4.78
N ALA A 166 3.82 17.23 3.53
CA ALA A 166 3.62 16.41 2.33
C ALA A 166 4.41 15.08 2.37
N GLN A 167 5.65 15.11 2.85
CA GLN A 167 6.46 13.89 3.01
C GLN A 167 5.84 12.88 4.00
N LYS A 168 5.24 13.36 5.09
CA LYS A 168 4.59 12.50 6.09
C LYS A 168 3.37 11.81 5.49
N PHE A 169 2.55 12.58 4.77
CA PHE A 169 1.39 12.07 4.07
C PHE A 169 1.81 11.08 2.97
N TYR A 170 2.81 11.41 2.15
CA TYR A 170 3.36 10.49 1.15
C TYR A 170 3.72 9.13 1.77
N ARG A 171 4.54 9.15 2.82
CA ARG A 171 5.01 7.91 3.46
C ARG A 171 3.84 7.13 4.07
N TYR A 172 2.95 7.79 4.79
CA TYR A 172 1.80 7.15 5.43
C TYR A 172 0.86 6.53 4.39
N THR A 173 0.47 7.29 3.37
CA THR A 173 -0.39 6.83 2.29
C THR A 173 0.26 5.67 1.54
N LEU A 174 1.53 5.76 1.15
CA LEU A 174 2.23 4.64 0.51
C LEU A 174 2.20 3.37 1.37
N MET A 175 2.44 3.50 2.68
CA MET A 175 2.42 2.37 3.62
C MET A 175 1.02 1.78 3.79
N HIS A 176 -0.03 2.59 3.70
CA HIS A 176 -1.44 2.17 3.75
C HIS A 176 -1.87 1.46 2.46
N GLU A 177 -1.69 2.12 1.31
CA GLU A 177 -2.18 1.59 0.03
C GLU A 177 -1.48 0.31 -0.40
N ILE A 178 -0.19 0.13 -0.06
CA ILE A 178 0.50 -1.13 -0.33
C ILE A 178 -0.10 -2.28 0.50
N GLY A 179 -0.62 -2.00 1.70
CA GLY A 179 -1.38 -2.97 2.49
C GLY A 179 -2.66 -3.43 1.78
N HIS A 180 -3.40 -2.51 1.16
CA HIS A 180 -4.55 -2.87 0.31
C HIS A 180 -4.14 -3.76 -0.85
N VAL A 181 -3.02 -3.45 -1.51
CA VAL A 181 -2.49 -4.30 -2.58
C VAL A 181 -2.08 -5.69 -2.06
N PHE A 182 -1.65 -5.81 -0.81
CA PHE A 182 -1.43 -7.11 -0.14
C PHE A 182 -2.72 -7.80 0.34
N GLY A 183 -3.89 -7.28 0.04
CA GLY A 183 -5.17 -7.91 0.37
C GLY A 183 -5.74 -7.53 1.75
N PHE A 184 -5.09 -6.61 2.47
CA PHE A 184 -5.63 -6.10 3.73
C PHE A 184 -6.74 -5.09 3.46
N ALA A 185 -7.89 -5.26 4.09
CA ALA A 185 -8.92 -4.24 4.15
C ALA A 185 -8.65 -3.32 5.34
N HIS A 186 -9.46 -2.26 5.47
CA HIS A 186 -9.33 -1.33 6.57
C HIS A 186 -9.45 -2.02 7.93
N SER A 187 -8.60 -1.62 8.87
CA SER A 187 -8.74 -1.98 10.28
C SER A 187 -9.81 -1.12 10.95
N ILE A 188 -10.57 -1.72 11.86
CA ILE A 188 -11.50 -0.98 12.73
C ILE A 188 -10.89 -0.68 14.10
N ALA A 189 -9.65 -1.14 14.35
CA ALA A 189 -8.93 -0.73 15.54
C ALA A 189 -8.51 0.75 15.40
N GLY A 190 -8.70 1.53 16.47
CA GLY A 190 -8.51 2.98 16.49
C GLY A 190 -9.82 3.77 16.33
N ASP A 191 -9.97 4.85 17.10
CA ASP A 191 -11.10 5.80 17.02
C ASP A 191 -10.58 7.16 16.53
N ASN A 192 -11.30 7.77 15.59
CA ASN A 192 -11.00 9.12 15.06
C ASN A 192 -12.16 10.11 15.23
N GLY A 193 -13.17 9.77 16.05
CA GLY A 193 -14.40 10.57 16.15
C GLY A 193 -14.86 10.82 17.57
N THR A 194 -15.24 9.79 18.32
CA THR A 194 -16.08 9.96 19.51
C THR A 194 -16.26 8.65 20.28
N GLY A 195 -15.32 8.30 21.14
CA GLY A 195 -15.57 7.43 22.29
C GLY A 195 -15.77 5.93 22.01
N ALA A 196 -14.97 5.16 22.75
CA ALA A 196 -15.39 3.93 23.44
C ALA A 196 -15.28 2.57 22.75
N LEU A 197 -14.48 2.38 21.69
CA LEU A 197 -14.18 1.00 21.26
C LEU A 197 -12.70 0.59 21.32
N VAL A 198 -11.72 1.42 20.92
CA VAL A 198 -10.29 1.18 21.21
C VAL A 198 -9.57 2.53 21.24
N ASP A 199 -9.08 2.95 22.41
CA ASP A 199 -8.21 4.13 22.53
C ASP A 199 -6.86 3.78 21.92
N ALA A 200 -6.56 4.38 20.76
CA ALA A 200 -5.29 4.23 20.10
C ALA A 200 -4.68 5.63 20.02
N SER A 201 -3.61 5.88 20.79
CA SER A 201 -2.77 7.05 20.52
C SER A 201 -2.28 6.98 19.05
N SER A 202 -1.81 8.10 18.49
CA SER A 202 -1.28 8.15 17.11
C SER A 202 -0.29 7.02 16.77
N ASP A 203 0.42 6.51 17.78
CA ASP A 203 1.38 5.41 17.67
C ASP A 203 0.71 4.03 17.59
N TYR A 204 -0.50 3.87 18.14
CA TYR A 204 -1.27 2.62 18.17
C TYR A 204 -2.35 2.52 17.09
N VAL A 205 -2.67 3.61 16.37
CA VAL A 205 -3.63 3.53 15.24
C VAL A 205 -3.04 2.64 14.15
N PRO A 206 -3.67 1.52 13.78
CA PRO A 206 -3.17 0.64 12.72
C PRO A 206 -2.92 1.41 11.43
N VAL A 207 -1.88 1.02 10.69
CA VAL A 207 -1.61 1.60 9.37
C VAL A 207 -2.82 1.46 8.46
N MET A 208 -3.55 0.34 8.56
CA MET A 208 -4.76 0.09 7.76
C MET A 208 -6.01 0.80 8.29
N HIS A 209 -5.92 1.67 9.29
CA HIS A 209 -7.07 2.48 9.71
C HIS A 209 -7.45 3.48 8.60
N PRO A 210 -8.75 3.64 8.24
CA PRO A 210 -9.19 4.38 7.05
C PRO A 210 -8.98 5.90 7.12
N PHE A 211 -8.63 6.42 8.29
CA PHE A 211 -8.43 7.84 8.52
C PHE A 211 -7.00 8.10 8.94
N VAL A 212 -6.42 9.18 8.42
CA VAL A 212 -5.04 9.54 8.78
C VAL A 212 -4.99 10.01 10.23
N PRO A 213 -4.04 9.51 11.04
CA PRO A 213 -3.89 9.97 12.41
C PRO A 213 -3.36 11.41 12.45
N ASP A 214 -3.84 12.19 13.42
CA ASP A 214 -3.31 13.52 13.76
C ASP A 214 -2.78 13.49 15.21
N PRO A 215 -1.47 13.66 15.45
CA PRO A 215 -0.42 14.01 14.49
C PRO A 215 0.12 12.83 13.66
N LEU A 216 0.51 13.11 12.41
CA LEU A 216 1.27 12.15 11.59
C LEU A 216 2.73 12.01 12.04
N SER A 217 3.20 10.76 12.07
CA SER A 217 4.60 10.41 12.33
C SER A 217 5.32 9.84 11.11
N LEU A 218 6.55 10.31 10.86
CA LEU A 218 7.46 9.71 9.88
C LEU A 218 8.06 8.39 10.36
N THR A 219 7.99 8.10 11.65
CA THR A 219 8.52 6.87 12.25
C THR A 219 7.44 5.83 12.44
N LYS A 220 6.26 6.00 11.82
CA LYS A 220 5.16 5.04 11.95
C LYS A 220 5.58 3.70 11.35
N THR A 221 5.57 2.66 12.18
CA THR A 221 5.84 1.27 11.80
C THR A 221 4.54 0.49 11.74
N LEU A 222 4.58 -0.75 11.21
CA LEU A 222 3.44 -1.66 11.34
C LEU A 222 3.09 -1.90 12.81
N THR A 223 1.81 -1.87 13.13
CA THR A 223 1.31 -2.17 14.48
C THR A 223 1.12 -3.67 14.66
N ASP A 224 0.79 -4.10 15.88
CA ASP A 224 0.47 -5.51 16.17
C ASP A 224 -0.76 -6.03 15.42
N ASP A 225 -1.62 -5.14 14.90
CA ASP A 225 -2.77 -5.48 14.08
C ASP A 225 -2.32 -5.93 12.69
N GLU A 226 -1.50 -5.12 12.00
CA GLU A 226 -0.91 -5.50 10.71
C GLU A 226 -0.02 -6.73 10.81
N LYS A 227 0.80 -6.84 11.86
CA LYS A 227 1.64 -8.03 12.09
C LYS A 227 0.80 -9.29 12.28
N ALA A 228 -0.30 -9.21 13.03
CA ALA A 228 -1.23 -10.34 13.18
C ALA A 228 -1.92 -10.70 11.85
N GLY A 229 -2.26 -9.69 11.05
CA GLY A 229 -2.75 -9.87 9.69
C GLY A 229 -1.72 -10.59 8.81
N LEU A 230 -0.47 -10.13 8.80
CA LEU A 230 0.63 -10.76 8.06
C LEU A 230 0.81 -12.22 8.44
N ILE A 231 0.81 -12.56 9.73
CA ILE A 231 0.86 -13.95 10.21
C ILE A 231 -0.33 -14.74 9.67
N THR A 232 -1.53 -14.19 9.73
CA THR A 232 -2.73 -14.97 9.37
C THR A 232 -2.90 -15.12 7.87
N VAL A 233 -2.46 -14.14 7.08
CA VAL A 233 -2.55 -14.15 5.62
C VAL A 233 -1.40 -14.92 4.99
N TYR A 234 -0.19 -14.73 5.51
CA TYR A 234 1.04 -15.19 4.89
C TYR A 234 1.91 -16.08 5.78
N GLY A 235 1.71 -16.06 7.10
CA GLY A 235 2.43 -16.95 8.02
C GLY A 235 2.12 -18.43 7.74
N GLN A 236 3.16 -19.26 7.88
CA GLN A 236 3.08 -20.72 7.73
C GLN A 236 2.74 -21.40 9.05
#